data_AF-A0A660NKG2-F1
#
_entry.id   AF-A0A660NKG2-F1
#
_cell.length_a   1.000
_cell.length_b   1.000
_cell.length_c   1.000
_cell.angle_alpha   90.00
_cell.angle_beta   90.00
_cell.angle_gamma   90.00
#
_symmetry.space_group_name_H-M   'P 1'
#
loop_
_entity.id
_entity.type
_entity.pdbx_description
1 polymer ?
#
loop_
_entity_poly.entity_id
_entity_poly.type
_entity_poly.pdbx_seq_one_letter_code
_entity_poly.pdbx_strand_id
1 'polypeptide(L)' 'DSRTLRSYGIGAQILRDLGVGRMKLLTRQRRMPSMAGFNLEVTGYVEADGTEAGPVAG' A
#
# COMPACT_ATOMS: atom_id res chain seq x y z
N ASP A 1 11.14 -11.62 2.64
CA ASP A 1 11.38 -11.94 4.07
C ASP A 1 10.09 -12.12 4.85
N SER A 2 10.01 -13.13 5.71
CA SER A 2 8.85 -13.44 6.57
C SER A 2 8.47 -12.29 7.52
N ARG A 3 9.45 -11.49 7.95
CA ARG A 3 9.23 -10.32 8.81
C ARG A 3 8.40 -9.23 8.11
N THR A 4 8.68 -8.98 6.84
CA THR A 4 7.99 -7.97 6.02
C THR A 4 6.53 -8.39 5.75
N LEU A 5 6.28 -9.68 5.48
CA LEU A 5 4.94 -10.20 5.26
C LEU A 5 4.07 -10.12 6.53
N ARG A 6 4.65 -10.40 7.71
CA ARG A 6 3.96 -10.20 9.00
C ARG A 6 3.58 -8.74 9.23
N SER A 7 4.48 -7.80 8.94
CA SER A 7 4.19 -6.37 9.08
C SER A 7 3.06 -5.92 8.15
N TYR A 8 3.05 -6.38 6.89
CA TYR A 8 1.95 -6.07 5.97
C TYR A 8 0.62 -6.65 6.44
N GLY A 9 0.61 -7.85 7.01
CA GLY A 9 -0.62 -8.47 7.51
C GLY A 9 -1.31 -7.68 8.60
N ILE A 10 -0.56 -7.21 9.61
CA ILE A 10 -1.12 -6.39 10.70
C ILE A 10 -1.58 -5.03 10.16
N GLY A 11 -0.74 -4.35 9.37
CA GLY A 11 -1.09 -3.05 8.79
C GLY A 11 -2.34 -3.13 7.92
N ALA A 12 -2.47 -4.19 7.13
CA ALA A 12 -3.64 -4.42 6.30
C ALA A 12 -4.91 -4.66 7.10
N GLN A 13 -4.83 -5.38 8.22
CA GLN A 13 -5.98 -5.59 9.10
C GLN A 13 -6.46 -4.28 9.71
N ILE A 14 -5.54 -3.44 10.20
CA ILE A 14 -5.87 -2.11 10.72
C ILE A 14 -6.58 -1.26 9.66
N LEU A 15 -6.03 -1.22 8.44
CA LEU A 15 -6.62 -0.45 7.34
C LEU A 15 -8.05 -0.92 7.00
N ARG A 16 -8.30 -2.24 6.98
CA ARG A 16 -9.64 -2.78 6.78
C ARG A 16 -10.60 -2.41 7.91
N ASP A 17 -10.14 -2.47 9.15
CA ASP A 17 -10.95 -2.11 10.32
C ASP A 17 -11.35 -0.63 10.28
N LEU A 18 -10.51 0.22 9.65
CA LEU A 18 -10.81 1.63 9.36
C LEU A 18 -11.65 1.85 8.09
N GLY A 19 -12.02 0.79 7.36
CA GLY A 19 -12.80 0.87 6.12
C GLY A 19 -12.00 1.27 4.87
N VAL A 20 -10.66 1.21 4.93
CA VAL A 20 -9.79 1.52 3.79
C VAL A 20 -9.72 0.31 2.86
N GLY A 21 -10.16 0.47 1.61
CA GLY A 21 -10.01 -0.52 0.54
C GLY A 21 -9.07 -0.08 -0.59
N ARG A 22 -8.84 1.22 -0.74
CA ARG A 22 -7.96 1.80 -1.76
C ARG A 22 -7.12 2.91 -1.15
N MET A 23 -5.81 2.91 -1.38
CA MET A 23 -4.90 3.87 -0.74
C MET A 23 -3.73 4.28 -1.64
N LYS A 24 -3.18 5.47 -1.36
CA LYS A 24 -1.90 5.92 -1.88
C LYS A 24 -0.85 5.80 -0.78
N LEU A 25 0.35 5.36 -1.14
CA LEU A 25 1.42 5.13 -0.16
C LEU A 25 2.39 6.30 -0.09
N LEU A 26 2.66 6.77 1.11
CA LEU A 26 3.65 7.82 1.38
C LEU A 26 5.07 7.22 1.36
N THR A 27 5.55 6.87 0.18
CA THR A 27 6.87 6.26 -0.03
C THR A 27 7.28 6.45 -1.48
N ARG A 28 8.60 6.41 -1.72
CA ARG A 28 9.14 6.19 -3.06
C ARG A 28 8.56 4.92 -3.68
N GLN A 29 8.25 4.97 -4.97
CA GLN A 29 7.71 3.83 -5.72
C GLN A 29 8.61 2.61 -5.57
N ARG A 30 8.06 1.51 -5.07
CA ARG A 30 8.74 0.22 -4.90
C ARG A 30 7.82 -0.89 -5.34
N ARG A 31 8.39 -2.01 -5.82
CA ARG A 31 7.60 -3.21 -6.11
C ARG A 31 6.97 -3.72 -4.81
N MET A 32 5.65 -3.72 -4.77
CA MET A 32 4.91 -4.33 -3.68
C MET A 32 4.49 -5.75 -4.01
N PRO A 33 4.46 -6.63 -3.00
CA PRO A 33 3.74 -7.88 -3.13
C PRO A 33 2.23 -7.60 -3.31
N SER A 34 1.52 -8.54 -3.93
CA SER A 34 0.07 -8.43 -4.13
C SER A 34 -0.66 -8.20 -2.81
N MET A 35 -1.50 -7.16 -2.77
CA MET A 35 -2.36 -6.81 -1.63
C MET A 35 -3.79 -7.36 -1.78
N ALA A 36 -4.06 -8.10 -2.86
CA ALA A 36 -5.39 -8.66 -3.14
C ALA A 36 -5.90 -9.57 -2.02
N GLY A 37 -5.01 -10.36 -1.38
CA GLY A 37 -5.37 -11.21 -0.23
C GLY A 37 -5.79 -10.43 1.03
N PHE A 38 -5.67 -9.10 1.01
CA PHE A 38 -6.05 -8.21 2.09
C PHE A 38 -7.21 -7.28 1.75
N ASN A 39 -7.84 -7.44 0.59
CA ASN A 39 -8.87 -6.51 0.09
C ASN A 39 -8.36 -5.05 0.04
N LEU A 40 -7.07 -4.85 -0.26
CA LEU A 40 -6.44 -3.55 -0.38
C LEU A 40 -5.89 -3.35 -1.78
N GLU A 41 -6.19 -2.19 -2.34
CA GLU A 41 -5.67 -1.73 -3.62
C GLU A 41 -4.73 -0.54 -3.40
N VAL A 42 -3.53 -0.61 -3.96
CA VAL A 42 -2.60 0.52 -3.99
C VAL A 42 -2.84 1.27 -5.29
N THR A 43 -3.37 2.47 -5.19
CA THR A 43 -3.75 3.30 -6.34
C THR A 43 -2.68 4.31 -6.74
N GLY A 44 -1.61 4.44 -5.95
CA GLY A 44 -0.51 5.34 -6.24
C GLY A 44 0.50 5.49 -5.11
N TYR A 45 1.50 6.33 -5.36
CA TYR A 45 2.54 6.70 -4.40
C TYR A 45 2.58 8.22 -4.27
N VAL A 46 2.86 8.69 -3.07
CA VAL A 46 3.07 10.10 -2.75
C VAL A 46 4.47 10.22 -2.18
N GLU A 47 5.28 11.08 -2.80
CA GLU A 47 6.62 11.40 -2.34
C GLU A 47 6.58 12.26 -1.07
N ALA A 48 7.71 12.39 -0.39
CA ALA A 48 7.79 13.09 0.88
C ALA A 48 7.45 14.59 0.79
N ASP A 49 7.59 15.18 -0.39
CA ASP A 49 7.23 16.57 -0.70
C ASP A 49 5.75 16.75 -1.09
N GLY A 50 4.95 15.67 -1.03
CA GLY A 50 3.55 15.67 -1.45
C GLY A 50 3.34 15.49 -2.94
N THR A 51 4.41 15.33 -3.73
CA THR A 51 4.29 15.07 -5.16
C THR A 51 3.72 13.67 -5.39
N GLU A 52 2.62 13.58 -6.12
CA GLU A 52 2.05 12.29 -6.51
C GLU A 52 2.90 11.70 -7.63
N ALA A 53 3.49 10.53 -7.41
CA ALA A 53 4.09 9.78 -8.50
C ALA A 53 2.97 9.42 -9.48
N GLY A 54 3.20 9.68 -10.78
CA GLY A 54 2.22 9.42 -11.85
C GLY A 54 1.65 8.00 -11.82
N PRO A 55 0.56 7.74 -12.57
CA PRO A 55 -0.27 6.55 -12.42
C PRO A 55 0.58 5.28 -12.40
N VAL A 56 0.33 4.44 -11.39
CA VAL A 56 0.91 3.10 -11.29
C VAL A 56 0.41 2.28 -12.47
N ALA A 57 1.23 2.12 -13.50
CA ALA A 57 0.93 1.20 -14.58
C ALA A 57 0.83 -0.22 -13.99
N GLY A 58 -0.29 -0.88 -14.28
CA GLY A 58 -0.67 -2.20 -13.75
C GLY A 58 0.35 -3.30 -14.01
#